data_AF-A0AAJ7BLC4-F1
#
_entry.id   AF-A0AAJ7BLC4-F1
#
_cell.length_a   1.000
_cell.length_b   1.000
_cell.length_c   1.000
_cell.angle_alpha   90.00
_cell.angle_beta   90.00
_cell.angle_gamma   90.00
#
_symmetry.space_group_name_H-M   'P 1'
#
loop_
_entity.id
_entity.type
_entity.pdbx_description
1 polymer ?
#
loop_
_entity_poly.entity_id
_entity_poly.type
_entity_poly.pdbx_seq_one_letter_code
_entity_poly.pdbx_strand_id
1 'polypeptide(L)'
;MYLRKLKKLRSFNVDGNPCLEKEGYFDYLYAFVPQLIYCRYKMITNKERQLALEQHHRTISNLEENEAKEKEEEDARRAFEKHIDLLSKSYVEYLDGNYLFEQMFKHDGEGRNLITLTEDTQVAYEEYKKTFSAICQELYELGLKEEARRRNEIRQFEDIVNGGKQKVQEDARKTMDEVMKRKSEIFLDVKTLIESMTGELETDVLEEKVEQAQRLSEDFNDFISRIWTKLIYKEVVLHEQVDDINEVFKINMTDMVESFLEAAQSYFAQLRNADAEYNDNINTIATIYINSFGTNDENKIPPHVLEICGDKDLLTNNLAASRDVHLQIIDGREDRMVGRLKNWLEKHVEKLIEEESERHRSGVLEISHFLEFQREEFDALQLQRHLSIGSGDPDVIAALEG
;
A
#
# COMPACT_ATOMS: atom_id res chain seq x y z
N MET A 1 18.39 -29.74 -12.14
CA MET A 1 17.80 -29.17 -10.90
C MET A 1 16.69 -28.15 -11.11
N TYR A 2 16.33 -27.73 -12.33
CA TYR A 2 15.32 -26.68 -12.53
C TYR A 2 13.92 -27.06 -12.01
N LEU A 3 13.45 -28.29 -12.29
CA LEU A 3 12.13 -28.77 -11.86
C LEU A 3 11.95 -28.82 -10.33
N ARG A 4 13.04 -29.03 -9.58
CA ARG A 4 13.03 -29.06 -8.11
C ARG A 4 12.68 -27.70 -7.49
N LYS A 5 13.00 -26.59 -8.18
CA LYS A 5 12.63 -25.23 -7.76
C LYS A 5 11.12 -24.98 -7.82
N LEU A 6 10.40 -25.69 -8.68
CA LEU A 6 8.95 -25.56 -8.85
C LEU A 6 8.21 -26.29 -7.72
N LYS A 7 8.10 -25.66 -6.54
CA LYS A 7 7.51 -26.28 -5.34
C LYS A 7 6.04 -26.72 -5.50
N LYS A 8 5.32 -26.17 -6.49
CA LYS A 8 3.95 -26.53 -6.85
C LYS A 8 3.84 -27.55 -8.01
N LEU A 9 4.95 -28.02 -8.58
CA LEU A 9 4.91 -29.07 -9.61
C LEU A 9 4.40 -30.37 -9.00
N ARG A 10 3.35 -30.94 -9.59
CA ARG A 10 2.70 -32.19 -9.11
C ARG A 10 2.59 -33.26 -10.19
N SER A 11 2.50 -32.86 -11.46
CA SER A 11 2.44 -33.77 -12.61
C SER A 11 3.44 -33.32 -13.66
N PHE A 12 4.14 -34.26 -14.28
CA PHE A 12 5.14 -33.99 -15.31
C PHE A 12 5.11 -35.08 -16.38
N ASN A 13 5.00 -34.66 -17.64
CA ASN A 13 5.07 -35.55 -18.79
C ASN A 13 6.27 -35.18 -19.66
N VAL A 14 7.02 -36.20 -20.08
CA VAL A 14 8.25 -36.09 -20.87
C VAL A 14 8.24 -37.03 -22.09
N ASP A 15 7.11 -37.64 -22.41
CA ASP A 15 6.99 -38.49 -23.61
C ASP A 15 7.49 -37.77 -24.87
N GLY A 16 8.30 -38.46 -25.68
CA GLY A 16 8.89 -37.92 -26.91
C GLY A 16 10.17 -37.09 -26.72
N ASN A 17 10.72 -36.99 -25.51
CA ASN A 17 11.97 -36.27 -25.27
C ASN A 17 13.20 -37.20 -25.28
N PRO A 18 14.35 -36.78 -25.86
CA PRO A 18 15.59 -37.57 -25.90
C PRO A 18 16.17 -37.93 -24.52
N CYS A 19 15.74 -37.24 -23.45
CA CYS A 19 16.16 -37.56 -22.08
C CYS A 19 15.74 -38.97 -21.63
N LEU A 20 14.73 -39.56 -22.28
CA LEU A 20 14.26 -40.92 -22.03
C LEU A 20 15.26 -42.00 -22.48
N GLU A 21 16.22 -41.66 -23.35
CA GLU A 21 17.25 -42.58 -23.84
C GLU A 21 18.37 -42.82 -22.81
N LYS A 22 18.42 -42.02 -21.74
CA LYS A 22 19.40 -42.17 -20.66
C LYS A 22 18.91 -43.15 -19.60
N GLU A 23 19.69 -44.20 -19.36
CA GLU A 23 19.46 -45.13 -18.25
C GLU A 23 19.45 -44.40 -16.90
N GLY A 24 18.52 -44.79 -16.01
CA GLY A 24 18.37 -44.17 -14.68
C GLY A 24 17.71 -42.78 -14.67
N TYR A 25 17.19 -42.28 -15.80
CA TYR A 25 16.55 -40.96 -15.84
C TYR A 25 15.34 -40.84 -14.90
N PHE A 26 14.51 -41.88 -14.81
CA PHE A 26 13.34 -41.88 -13.93
C PHE A 26 13.73 -41.97 -12.46
N ASP A 27 14.71 -42.79 -12.10
CA ASP A 27 15.26 -42.85 -10.74
C ASP A 27 15.80 -41.47 -10.33
N TYR A 28 16.58 -40.83 -11.21
CA TYR A 28 17.04 -39.46 -11.01
C TYR A 28 15.86 -38.50 -10.80
N LEU A 29 14.84 -38.53 -11.66
CA LEU A 29 13.68 -37.64 -11.54
C LEU A 29 12.92 -37.85 -10.22
N TYR A 30 12.71 -39.10 -9.80
CA TYR A 30 11.97 -39.45 -8.58
C TYR A 30 12.72 -39.06 -7.31
N ALA A 31 14.04 -39.19 -7.33
CA ALA A 31 14.90 -38.84 -6.20
C ALA A 31 15.08 -37.31 -6.08
N PHE A 32 15.32 -36.62 -7.20
CA PHE A 32 15.66 -35.20 -7.19
C PHE A 32 14.46 -34.25 -7.26
N VAL A 33 13.24 -34.72 -7.57
CA VAL A 33 12.01 -33.89 -7.58
C VAL A 33 10.97 -34.46 -6.60
N PRO A 34 11.11 -34.19 -5.28
CA PRO A 34 10.30 -34.82 -4.23
C PRO A 34 8.82 -34.45 -4.31
N GLN A 35 8.49 -33.26 -4.82
CA GLN A 35 7.13 -32.75 -4.91
C GLN A 35 6.30 -33.36 -6.06
N LEU A 36 6.93 -34.05 -7.01
CA LEU A 36 6.27 -34.64 -8.16
C LEU A 36 5.45 -35.86 -7.71
N ILE A 37 4.16 -35.94 -8.05
CA ILE A 37 3.27 -37.05 -7.68
C ILE A 37 3.02 -37.97 -8.88
N TYR A 38 2.83 -37.38 -10.06
CA TYR A 38 2.51 -38.10 -11.28
C TYR A 38 3.60 -37.90 -12.34
N CYS A 39 4.06 -39.00 -12.93
CA CYS A 39 4.93 -38.98 -14.10
C CYS A 39 4.29 -39.83 -15.20
N ARG A 40 4.16 -39.29 -16.43
CA ARG A 40 3.53 -40.00 -17.58
C ARG A 40 2.13 -40.53 -17.26
N TYR A 41 1.33 -39.72 -16.56
CA TYR A 41 -0.01 -40.09 -16.09
C TYR A 41 -0.05 -41.31 -15.14
N LYS A 42 1.10 -41.77 -14.62
CA LYS A 42 1.20 -42.80 -13.59
C LYS A 42 1.63 -42.18 -12.27
N MET A 43 1.06 -42.68 -11.18
CA MET A 43 1.46 -42.29 -9.83
C MET A 43 2.82 -42.91 -9.51
N ILE A 44 3.75 -42.09 -9.01
CA ILE A 44 5.05 -42.57 -8.54
C ILE A 44 4.82 -43.31 -7.22
N THR A 45 5.18 -44.59 -7.15
CA THR A 45 4.97 -45.37 -5.93
C THR A 45 6.01 -45.03 -4.85
N ASN A 46 5.64 -45.24 -3.59
CA ASN A 46 6.57 -45.02 -2.46
C ASN A 46 7.81 -45.91 -2.56
N LYS A 47 7.67 -47.15 -3.08
CA LYS A 47 8.79 -48.08 -3.26
C LYS A 47 9.78 -47.58 -4.30
N GLU A 48 9.30 -47.15 -5.47
CA GLU A 48 10.16 -46.58 -6.53
C GLU A 48 10.89 -45.34 -6.05
N ARG A 49 10.20 -44.47 -5.30
CA ARG A 49 10.82 -43.28 -4.72
C ARG A 49 11.90 -43.62 -3.71
N GLN A 50 11.65 -44.57 -2.81
CA GLN A 50 12.61 -44.94 -1.78
C GLN A 50 13.88 -45.56 -2.39
N LEU A 51 13.74 -46.44 -3.38
CA LEU A 51 14.87 -47.01 -4.11
C LEU A 51 15.71 -45.91 -4.80
N ALA A 52 15.04 -44.96 -5.45
CA ALA A 52 15.70 -43.84 -6.11
C ALA A 52 16.42 -42.90 -5.12
N LEU A 53 15.83 -42.65 -3.95
CA LEU A 53 16.45 -41.88 -2.85
C LEU A 53 17.69 -42.59 -2.30
N GLU A 54 17.63 -43.90 -2.08
CA GLU A 54 18.76 -44.69 -1.58
C GLU A 54 19.95 -44.67 -2.56
N GLN A 55 19.68 -44.79 -3.87
CA GLN A 55 20.72 -44.72 -4.91
C GLN A 55 21.44 -43.36 -4.95
N HIS A 56 20.74 -42.27 -4.66
CA HIS A 56 21.26 -40.90 -4.75
C HIS A 56 21.48 -40.21 -3.40
N HIS A 57 21.42 -40.96 -2.29
CA HIS A 57 21.34 -40.43 -0.92
C HIS A 57 22.36 -39.32 -0.64
N ARG A 58 23.65 -39.55 -0.87
CA ARG A 58 24.71 -38.56 -0.59
C ARG A 58 24.50 -37.24 -1.34
N THR A 59 24.09 -37.31 -2.61
CA THR A 59 23.87 -36.12 -3.43
C THR A 59 22.61 -35.38 -2.99
N ILE A 60 21.58 -36.11 -2.58
CA ILE A 60 20.34 -35.55 -2.09
C ILE A 60 20.53 -34.89 -0.73
N SER A 61 21.22 -35.53 0.21
CA SER A 61 21.53 -34.94 1.52
C SER A 61 22.31 -33.63 1.39
N ASN A 62 23.38 -33.61 0.57
CA ASN A 62 24.15 -32.38 0.32
C ASN A 62 23.29 -31.29 -0.32
N LEU A 63 22.38 -31.68 -1.21
CA LEU A 63 21.50 -30.74 -1.87
C LEU A 63 20.44 -30.18 -0.92
N GLU A 64 19.84 -31.02 -0.07
CA GLU A 64 18.86 -30.60 0.93
C GLU A 64 19.49 -29.67 1.97
N GLU A 65 20.74 -29.92 2.37
CA GLU A 65 21.49 -29.00 3.24
C GLU A 65 21.71 -27.65 2.56
N ASN A 66 22.13 -27.64 1.28
CA ASN A 66 22.31 -26.40 0.53
C ASN A 66 20.97 -25.65 0.30
N GLU A 67 19.90 -26.36 -0.04
CA GLU A 67 18.56 -25.76 -0.19
C GLU A 67 18.03 -25.20 1.15
N ALA A 68 18.33 -25.86 2.28
CA ALA A 68 17.97 -25.37 3.60
C ALA A 68 18.73 -24.09 3.94
N LYS A 69 20.04 -24.04 3.69
CA LYS A 69 20.86 -22.83 3.86
C LYS A 69 20.39 -21.68 2.97
N GLU A 70 20.20 -21.94 1.67
CA GLU A 70 19.69 -20.92 0.73
C GLU A 70 18.32 -20.38 1.16
N LYS A 71 17.44 -21.24 1.67
CA LYS A 71 16.12 -20.84 2.16
C LYS A 71 16.23 -20.03 3.45
N GLU A 72 17.08 -20.44 4.39
CA GLU A 72 17.33 -19.71 5.62
C GLU A 72 17.87 -18.31 5.34
N GLU A 73 18.85 -18.19 4.44
CA GLU A 73 19.37 -16.89 3.98
C GLU A 73 18.27 -16.03 3.33
N GLU A 74 17.43 -16.63 2.49
CA GLU A 74 16.33 -15.91 1.84
C GLU A 74 15.24 -15.47 2.82
N ASP A 75 14.85 -16.34 3.76
CA ASP A 75 13.87 -16.02 4.79
C ASP A 75 14.42 -14.95 5.75
N ALA A 76 15.71 -14.99 6.08
CA ALA A 76 16.40 -13.95 6.85
C ALA A 76 16.44 -12.62 6.09
N ARG A 77 16.76 -12.61 4.79
CA ARG A 77 16.70 -11.41 3.94
C ARG A 77 15.31 -10.80 3.93
N ARG A 78 14.27 -11.62 3.72
CA ARG A 78 12.87 -11.14 3.72
C ARG A 78 12.43 -10.62 5.08
N ALA A 79 12.85 -11.26 6.17
CA ALA A 79 12.57 -10.78 7.51
C ALA A 79 13.22 -9.42 7.75
N PHE A 80 14.47 -9.25 7.32
CA PHE A 80 15.18 -7.98 7.40
C PHE A 80 14.51 -6.88 6.57
N GLU A 81 14.15 -7.15 5.31
CA GLU A 81 13.44 -6.20 4.45
C GLU A 81 12.10 -5.75 5.05
N LYS A 82 11.33 -6.70 5.60
CA LYS A 82 10.07 -6.40 6.29
C LYS A 82 10.28 -5.55 7.55
N HIS A 83 11.35 -5.82 8.30
CA HIS A 83 11.71 -5.03 9.46
C HIS A 83 12.00 -3.59 9.06
N ILE A 84 12.84 -3.37 8.03
CA ILE A 84 13.16 -2.03 7.53
C ILE A 84 11.92 -1.30 6.99
N ASP A 85 11.05 -1.99 6.25
CA ASP A 85 9.78 -1.41 5.78
C ASP A 85 8.87 -0.99 6.94
N LEU A 86 8.77 -1.82 7.99
CA LEU A 86 8.03 -1.49 9.19
C LEU A 86 8.59 -0.24 9.86
N LEU A 87 9.91 -0.18 10.09
CA LEU A 87 10.54 0.98 10.72
C LEU A 87 10.31 2.25 9.90
N SER A 88 10.33 2.12 8.57
CA SER A 88 10.08 3.22 7.65
C SER A 88 8.65 3.75 7.72
N LYS A 89 7.65 2.86 7.80
CA LYS A 89 6.23 3.22 7.99
C LYS A 89 5.92 3.74 9.38
N SER A 90 6.72 3.34 10.36
CA SER A 90 6.67 3.84 11.74
C SER A 90 7.46 5.13 11.95
N TYR A 91 8.25 5.57 10.96
CA TYR A 91 9.09 6.78 10.99
C TYR A 91 10.18 6.77 12.07
N VAL A 92 10.56 5.58 12.54
CA VAL A 92 11.52 5.35 13.65
C VAL A 92 12.80 4.67 13.16
N GLU A 93 13.17 4.88 11.90
CA GLU A 93 14.42 4.30 11.39
C GLU A 93 15.62 4.80 12.19
N TYR A 94 16.53 3.86 12.46
CA TYR A 94 17.78 4.10 13.18
C TYR A 94 17.62 4.51 14.66
N LEU A 95 16.44 4.32 15.24
CA LEU A 95 16.18 4.52 16.66
C LEU A 95 16.20 3.20 17.46
N ASP A 96 16.23 2.05 16.78
CA ASP A 96 16.23 0.69 17.35
C ASP A 96 17.60 0.20 17.85
N GLY A 97 18.49 1.15 18.18
CA GLY A 97 19.85 0.88 18.65
C GLY A 97 20.68 2.15 18.77
N ASN A 98 21.99 2.01 18.65
CA ASN A 98 22.93 3.11 18.91
C ASN A 98 23.24 3.96 17.67
N TYR A 99 22.62 3.71 16.51
CA TYR A 99 23.04 4.34 15.26
C TYR A 99 22.96 5.86 15.31
N LEU A 100 21.84 6.42 15.80
CA LEU A 100 21.70 7.88 15.91
C LEU A 100 22.79 8.47 16.81
N PHE A 101 23.07 7.80 17.93
CA PHE A 101 24.13 8.20 18.85
C PHE A 101 25.52 8.15 18.19
N GLU A 102 25.83 7.07 17.47
CA GLU A 102 27.07 6.91 16.73
C GLU A 102 27.25 7.99 15.65
N GLN A 103 26.17 8.48 15.02
CA GLN A 103 26.25 9.58 14.07
C GLN A 103 26.70 10.89 14.72
N MET A 104 26.26 11.18 15.95
CA MET A 104 26.67 12.39 16.68
C MET A 104 28.19 12.43 16.83
N PHE A 105 28.79 11.30 17.22
CA PHE A 105 30.24 11.19 17.38
C PHE A 105 30.98 10.88 16.08
N LYS A 106 30.32 10.66 14.94
CA LYS A 106 30.99 10.23 13.69
C LYS A 106 31.90 11.33 13.10
N HIS A 107 31.44 12.57 13.18
CA HIS A 107 32.14 13.75 12.65
C HIS A 107 32.53 14.74 13.74
N ASP A 108 32.28 14.40 15.01
CA ASP A 108 32.72 15.17 16.16
C ASP A 108 34.13 14.76 16.60
N GLY A 109 35.13 15.46 16.05
CA GLY A 109 36.52 15.28 16.45
C GLY A 109 36.78 15.74 17.89
N GLU A 110 36.15 16.85 18.29
CA GLU A 110 36.38 17.46 19.60
C GLU A 110 35.77 16.62 20.73
N GLY A 111 34.54 16.14 20.59
CA GLY A 111 33.92 15.26 21.59
C GLY A 111 34.66 13.93 21.73
N ARG A 112 35.19 13.36 20.63
CA ARG A 112 36.05 12.17 20.72
C ARG A 112 37.32 12.43 21.52
N ASN A 113 37.95 13.58 21.31
CA ASN A 113 39.11 13.97 22.08
C ASN A 113 38.75 14.15 23.56
N LEU A 114 37.65 14.84 23.86
CA LEU A 114 37.14 15.07 25.22
C LEU A 114 36.88 13.75 25.98
N ILE A 115 36.39 12.71 25.32
CA ILE A 115 36.18 11.38 25.93
C ILE A 115 37.51 10.77 26.43
N THR A 116 38.62 11.02 25.73
CA THR A 116 39.93 10.43 26.04
C THR A 116 40.68 11.11 27.19
N LEU A 117 40.14 12.20 27.75
CA LEU A 117 40.82 13.00 28.77
C LEU A 117 41.12 12.22 30.06
N THR A 118 40.13 11.50 30.59
CA THR A 118 40.23 10.75 31.84
C THR A 118 39.39 9.47 31.81
N GLU A 119 39.56 8.58 32.81
CA GLU A 119 38.65 7.45 32.99
C GLU A 119 37.22 7.94 33.30
N ASP A 120 37.08 9.02 34.08
CA ASP A 120 35.78 9.61 34.41
C ASP A 120 35.04 10.16 33.17
N THR A 121 35.74 10.74 32.18
CA THR A 121 35.11 11.18 30.93
C THR A 121 34.61 10.01 30.09
N GLN A 122 35.29 8.86 30.13
CA GLN A 122 34.82 7.64 29.48
C GLN A 122 33.58 7.07 30.16
N VAL A 123 33.55 7.09 31.50
CA VAL A 123 32.37 6.67 32.27
C VAL A 123 31.17 7.57 31.95
N ALA A 124 31.35 8.90 31.95
CA ALA A 124 30.30 9.85 31.59
C ALA A 124 29.76 9.62 30.17
N TYR A 125 30.62 9.28 29.21
CA TYR A 125 30.22 8.94 27.85
C TYR A 125 29.36 7.67 27.77
N GLU A 126 29.73 6.60 28.47
CA GLU A 126 28.95 5.36 28.47
C GLU A 126 27.59 5.53 29.18
N GLU A 127 27.55 6.33 30.25
CA GLU A 127 26.29 6.71 30.91
C GLU A 127 25.38 7.52 29.98
N TYR A 128 25.94 8.53 29.29
CA TYR A 128 25.20 9.31 28.30
C TYR A 128 24.66 8.44 27.17
N LYS A 129 25.49 7.55 26.62
CA LYS A 129 25.08 6.59 25.59
C LYS A 129 23.90 5.73 26.04
N LYS A 130 23.95 5.21 27.26
CA LYS A 130 22.87 4.39 27.83
C LYS A 130 21.57 5.19 27.95
N THR A 131 21.64 6.39 28.50
CA THR A 131 20.47 7.28 28.67
C THR A 131 19.87 7.68 27.32
N PHE A 132 20.70 8.11 26.38
CA PHE A 132 20.29 8.50 25.03
C PHE A 132 19.61 7.34 24.28
N SER A 133 20.20 6.14 24.37
CA SER A 133 19.66 4.94 23.70
C SER A 133 18.34 4.50 24.32
N ALA A 134 18.17 4.66 25.64
CA ALA A 134 16.89 4.38 26.30
C ALA A 134 15.77 5.31 25.79
N ILE A 135 16.04 6.62 25.68
CA ILE A 135 15.08 7.59 25.13
C ILE A 135 14.73 7.25 23.67
N CYS A 136 15.72 6.88 22.85
CA CYS A 136 15.49 6.44 21.47
C CYS A 136 14.62 5.19 21.40
N GLN A 137 14.86 4.22 22.29
CA GLN A 137 14.08 2.98 22.37
C GLN A 137 12.61 3.24 22.75
N GLU A 138 12.35 4.17 23.68
CA GLU A 138 10.98 4.55 24.04
C GLU A 138 10.24 5.19 22.86
N LEU A 139 10.90 6.11 22.14
CA LEU A 139 10.35 6.71 20.92
C LEU A 139 10.13 5.68 19.81
N TYR A 140 11.05 4.73 19.66
CA TYR A 140 10.92 3.60 18.73
C TYR A 140 9.66 2.78 19.02
N GLU A 141 9.47 2.35 20.26
CA GLU A 141 8.30 1.57 20.66
C GLU A 141 6.99 2.33 20.51
N LEU A 142 7.00 3.63 20.80
CA LEU A 142 5.85 4.50 20.54
C LEU A 142 5.52 4.55 19.05
N GLY A 143 6.51 4.75 18.18
CA GLY A 143 6.30 4.81 16.74
C GLY A 143 5.72 3.52 16.15
N LEU A 144 6.11 2.35 16.67
CA LEU A 144 5.50 1.07 16.30
C LEU A 144 4.02 0.99 16.72
N LYS A 145 3.69 1.44 17.94
CA LYS A 145 2.30 1.47 18.43
C LYS A 145 1.45 2.41 17.59
N GLU A 146 1.94 3.60 17.31
CA GLU A 146 1.21 4.60 16.52
C GLU A 146 1.03 4.18 15.06
N GLU A 147 2.00 3.46 14.48
CA GLU A 147 1.83 2.86 13.15
C GLU A 147 0.73 1.79 13.14
N ALA A 148 0.68 0.93 14.17
CA ALA A 148 -0.39 -0.05 14.29
C ALA A 148 -1.78 0.61 14.45
N ARG A 149 -1.87 1.72 15.19
CA ARG A 149 -3.11 2.49 15.32
C ARG A 149 -3.54 3.09 13.98
N ARG A 150 -2.63 3.79 13.26
CA ARG A 150 -2.90 4.35 11.93
C ARG A 150 -3.34 3.28 10.93
N ARG A 151 -2.66 2.14 10.91
CA ARG A 151 -3.03 1.01 10.04
C ARG A 151 -4.44 0.49 10.34
N ASN A 152 -4.82 0.43 11.62
CA ASN A 152 -6.16 0.00 11.98
C ASN A 152 -7.23 1.02 11.57
N GLU A 153 -6.97 2.33 11.70
CA GLU A 153 -7.87 3.38 11.24
C GLU A 153 -8.09 3.29 9.72
N ILE A 154 -6.99 3.17 8.94
CA ILE A 154 -7.04 2.97 7.48
C ILE A 154 -7.88 1.74 7.13
N ARG A 155 -7.67 0.61 7.80
CA ARG A 155 -8.45 -0.61 7.55
C ARG A 155 -9.94 -0.40 7.80
N GLN A 156 -10.30 0.23 8.92
CA GLN A 156 -11.71 0.47 9.25
C GLN A 156 -12.37 1.39 8.24
N PHE A 157 -11.67 2.44 7.82
CA PHE A 157 -12.11 3.32 6.74
C PHE A 157 -12.32 2.55 5.43
N GLU A 158 -11.33 1.76 4.99
CA GLU A 158 -11.40 0.95 3.78
C GLU A 158 -12.58 -0.05 3.83
N ASP A 159 -12.79 -0.72 4.96
CA ASP A 159 -13.89 -1.67 5.14
C ASP A 159 -15.26 -0.99 4.97
N ILE A 160 -15.43 0.21 5.54
CA ILE A 160 -16.67 0.99 5.46
C ILE A 160 -16.92 1.47 4.03
N VAL A 161 -15.91 2.10 3.41
CA VAL A 161 -16.02 2.67 2.06
C VAL A 161 -16.26 1.56 1.03
N ASN A 162 -15.50 0.46 1.10
CA ASN A 162 -15.69 -0.67 0.19
C ASN A 162 -17.05 -1.35 0.40
N GLY A 163 -17.50 -1.47 1.66
CA GLY A 163 -18.84 -1.99 1.97
C GLY A 163 -19.96 -1.11 1.39
N GLY A 164 -19.81 0.22 1.43
CA GLY A 164 -20.74 1.16 0.80
C GLY A 164 -20.76 1.02 -0.72
N LYS A 165 -19.57 1.03 -1.35
CA LYS A 165 -19.39 0.86 -2.80
C LYS A 165 -19.98 -0.46 -3.31
N GLN A 166 -19.74 -1.55 -2.58
CA GLN A 166 -20.27 -2.88 -2.94
C GLN A 166 -21.80 -2.91 -2.92
N LYS A 167 -22.45 -2.33 -1.90
CA LYS A 167 -23.92 -2.28 -1.81
C LYS A 167 -24.54 -1.54 -3.01
N VAL A 168 -23.96 -0.40 -3.38
CA VAL A 168 -24.43 0.37 -4.54
C VAL A 168 -24.22 -0.42 -5.83
N GLN A 169 -23.08 -1.09 -5.98
CA GLN A 169 -22.82 -1.94 -7.15
C GLN A 169 -23.80 -3.11 -7.27
N GLU A 170 -24.12 -3.78 -6.16
CA GLU A 170 -25.11 -4.88 -6.14
C GLU A 170 -26.51 -4.40 -6.51
N ASP A 171 -26.90 -3.22 -6.01
CA ASP A 171 -28.18 -2.59 -6.35
C ASP A 171 -28.25 -2.11 -7.81
N ALA A 172 -27.14 -1.59 -8.34
CA ALA A 172 -27.02 -1.21 -9.74
C ALA A 172 -27.19 -2.43 -10.66
N ARG A 173 -26.55 -3.56 -10.32
CA ARG A 173 -26.71 -4.84 -11.06
C ARG A 173 -28.17 -5.32 -11.10
N LYS A 174 -28.89 -5.27 -9.98
CA LYS A 174 -30.32 -5.64 -9.95
C LYS A 174 -31.15 -4.71 -10.84
N THR A 175 -30.88 -3.41 -10.78
CA THR A 175 -31.56 -2.41 -11.61
C THR A 175 -31.27 -2.63 -13.10
N MET A 176 -30.05 -3.04 -13.41
CA MET A 176 -29.61 -3.39 -14.76
C MET A 176 -30.34 -4.64 -15.30
N ASP A 177 -30.49 -5.67 -14.47
CA ASP A 177 -31.28 -6.87 -14.82
C ASP A 177 -32.76 -6.52 -15.09
N GLU A 178 -33.34 -5.61 -14.30
CA GLU A 178 -34.69 -5.08 -14.51
C GLU A 178 -34.82 -4.37 -15.87
N VAL A 179 -33.84 -3.54 -16.24
CA VAL A 179 -33.80 -2.86 -17.55
C VAL A 179 -33.75 -3.87 -18.68
N MET A 180 -32.86 -4.86 -18.61
CA MET A 180 -32.69 -5.86 -19.67
C MET A 180 -33.93 -6.73 -19.84
N LYS A 181 -34.59 -7.08 -18.73
CA LYS A 181 -35.86 -7.81 -18.77
C LYS A 181 -36.96 -6.96 -19.44
N ARG A 182 -37.16 -5.72 -18.97
CA ARG A 182 -38.22 -4.84 -19.47
C ARG A 182 -38.01 -4.49 -20.95
N LYS A 183 -36.76 -4.27 -21.34
CA LYS A 183 -36.37 -4.09 -22.74
C LYS A 183 -36.78 -5.29 -23.59
N SER A 184 -36.47 -6.51 -23.15
CA SER A 184 -36.80 -7.72 -23.90
C SER A 184 -38.31 -7.89 -24.11
N GLU A 185 -39.11 -7.56 -23.10
CA GLU A 185 -40.58 -7.55 -23.19
C GLU A 185 -41.07 -6.53 -24.24
N ILE A 186 -40.65 -5.27 -24.11
CA ILE A 186 -41.10 -4.19 -25.02
C ILE A 186 -40.61 -4.42 -26.45
N PHE A 187 -39.38 -4.88 -26.64
CA PHE A 187 -38.83 -5.16 -27.98
C PHE A 187 -39.60 -6.28 -28.67
N LEU A 188 -40.02 -7.31 -27.92
CA LEU A 188 -40.86 -8.38 -28.46
C LEU A 188 -42.22 -7.83 -28.86
N ASP A 189 -42.86 -7.03 -28.00
CA ASP A 189 -44.16 -6.43 -28.27
C ASP A 189 -44.11 -5.54 -29.53
N VAL A 190 -43.12 -4.64 -29.63
CA VAL A 190 -42.94 -3.79 -30.82
C VAL A 190 -42.67 -4.64 -32.07
N LYS A 191 -41.84 -5.68 -31.99
CA LYS A 191 -41.56 -6.55 -33.14
C LYS A 191 -42.82 -7.28 -33.62
N THR A 192 -43.61 -7.83 -32.70
CA THR A 192 -44.89 -8.47 -33.05
C THR A 192 -45.87 -7.47 -33.66
N LEU A 193 -45.87 -6.22 -33.18
CA LEU A 193 -46.67 -5.14 -33.76
C LEU A 193 -46.24 -4.87 -35.21
N ILE A 194 -44.93 -4.70 -35.47
CA ILE A 194 -44.37 -4.47 -36.81
C ILE A 194 -44.73 -5.62 -37.77
N GLU A 195 -44.54 -6.88 -37.35
CA GLU A 195 -44.91 -8.06 -38.14
C GLU A 195 -46.42 -8.09 -38.44
N SER A 196 -47.25 -7.64 -37.51
CA SER A 196 -48.70 -7.55 -37.72
C SER A 196 -49.14 -6.39 -38.62
N MET A 197 -48.22 -5.50 -38.98
CA MET A 197 -48.42 -4.36 -39.90
C MET A 197 -47.95 -4.68 -41.34
N THR A 198 -47.32 -5.83 -41.58
CA THR A 198 -46.91 -6.24 -42.93
C THR A 198 -48.08 -6.85 -43.70
N GLY A 199 -48.77 -6.04 -44.52
CA GLY A 199 -49.89 -6.45 -45.38
C GLY A 199 -50.79 -5.26 -45.77
N GLU A 200 -51.76 -5.46 -46.67
CA GLU A 200 -52.83 -4.48 -46.91
C GLU A 200 -53.80 -4.52 -45.71
N LEU A 201 -53.69 -3.51 -44.85
CA LEU A 201 -54.59 -3.29 -43.71
C LEU A 201 -55.53 -2.12 -43.99
N GLU A 202 -56.73 -2.17 -43.42
CA GLU A 202 -57.61 -1.00 -43.38
C GLU A 202 -56.94 0.14 -42.60
N THR A 203 -57.12 1.38 -43.07
CA THR A 203 -56.47 2.59 -42.53
C THR A 203 -56.69 2.74 -41.03
N ASP A 204 -57.92 2.52 -40.55
CA ASP A 204 -58.27 2.62 -39.13
C ASP A 204 -57.49 1.62 -38.25
N VAL A 205 -57.26 0.40 -38.77
CA VAL A 205 -56.49 -0.65 -38.07
C VAL A 205 -54.99 -0.33 -38.07
N LEU A 206 -54.51 0.32 -39.12
CA LEU A 206 -53.12 0.77 -39.20
C LEU A 206 -52.86 1.91 -38.22
N GLU A 207 -53.75 2.90 -38.14
CA GLU A 207 -53.66 4.02 -37.18
C GLU A 207 -53.66 3.53 -35.73
N GLU A 208 -54.56 2.61 -35.36
CA GLU A 208 -54.61 2.06 -33.99
C GLU A 208 -53.29 1.38 -33.60
N LYS A 209 -52.71 0.60 -34.52
CA LYS A 209 -51.40 -0.04 -34.27
C LYS A 209 -50.27 0.99 -34.24
N VAL A 210 -50.37 2.07 -35.00
CA VAL A 210 -49.37 3.14 -34.96
C VAL A 210 -49.33 3.81 -33.60
N GLU A 211 -50.51 4.16 -33.06
CA GLU A 211 -50.67 4.71 -31.72
C GLU A 211 -50.13 3.76 -30.65
N GLN A 212 -50.44 2.45 -30.73
CA GLN A 212 -49.96 1.47 -29.75
C GLN A 212 -48.43 1.40 -29.70
N ALA A 213 -47.76 1.45 -30.85
CA ALA A 213 -46.30 1.47 -30.90
C ALA A 213 -45.69 2.79 -30.40
N GLN A 214 -46.34 3.94 -30.64
CA GLN A 214 -45.93 5.22 -30.05
C GLN A 214 -46.03 5.18 -28.52
N ARG A 215 -47.14 4.66 -27.96
CA ARG A 215 -47.30 4.50 -26.51
C ARG A 215 -46.23 3.59 -25.91
N LEU A 216 -45.89 2.49 -26.57
CA LEU A 216 -44.79 1.60 -26.13
C LEU A 216 -43.43 2.31 -26.15
N SER A 217 -43.21 3.22 -27.11
CA SER A 217 -42.01 4.04 -27.21
C SER A 217 -41.91 5.05 -26.06
N GLU A 218 -42.99 5.77 -25.79
CA GLU A 218 -43.10 6.69 -24.66
C GLU A 218 -42.89 5.96 -23.34
N ASP A 219 -43.54 4.81 -23.14
CA ASP A 219 -43.41 3.97 -21.95
C ASP A 219 -41.95 3.53 -21.71
N PHE A 220 -41.24 3.15 -22.78
CA PHE A 220 -39.83 2.77 -22.68
C PHE A 220 -38.94 3.97 -22.34
N ASN A 221 -39.13 5.10 -23.01
CA ASN A 221 -38.37 6.32 -22.77
C ASN A 221 -38.57 6.86 -21.34
N ASP A 222 -39.81 6.84 -20.84
CA ASP A 222 -40.15 7.19 -19.46
C ASP A 222 -39.57 6.20 -18.46
N PHE A 223 -39.55 4.91 -18.79
CA PHE A 223 -38.89 3.90 -17.97
C PHE A 223 -37.38 4.16 -17.88
N ILE A 224 -36.69 4.35 -19.00
CA ILE A 224 -35.25 4.65 -19.02
C ILE A 224 -34.95 5.96 -18.27
N SER A 225 -35.75 7.01 -18.46
CA SER A 225 -35.60 8.28 -17.73
C SER A 225 -35.69 8.08 -16.21
N ARG A 226 -36.65 7.28 -15.74
CA ARG A 226 -36.79 6.96 -14.32
C ARG A 226 -35.59 6.18 -13.78
N ILE A 227 -35.08 5.22 -14.55
CA ILE A 227 -33.90 4.45 -14.17
C ILE A 227 -32.66 5.33 -14.11
N TRP A 228 -32.46 6.21 -15.09
CA TRP A 228 -31.37 7.19 -15.10
C TRP A 228 -31.39 8.03 -13.82
N THR A 229 -32.52 8.67 -13.51
CA THR A 229 -32.68 9.48 -12.31
C THR A 229 -32.41 8.68 -11.04
N LYS A 230 -32.88 7.43 -10.96
CA LYS A 230 -32.66 6.54 -9.81
C LYS A 230 -31.17 6.20 -9.63
N LEU A 231 -30.46 5.86 -10.71
CA LEU A 231 -29.05 5.47 -10.66
C LEU A 231 -28.15 6.69 -10.36
N ILE A 232 -28.39 7.82 -11.03
CA ILE A 232 -27.67 9.07 -10.76
C ILE A 232 -27.90 9.53 -9.33
N TYR A 233 -29.14 9.50 -8.83
CA TYR A 233 -29.42 9.86 -7.44
C TYR A 233 -28.62 8.99 -6.45
N LYS A 234 -28.59 7.67 -6.66
CA LYS A 234 -27.80 6.76 -5.81
C LYS A 234 -26.30 7.05 -5.88
N GLU A 235 -25.79 7.35 -7.07
CA GLU A 235 -24.40 7.67 -7.31
C GLU A 235 -23.97 8.98 -6.63
N VAL A 236 -24.81 10.02 -6.68
CA VAL A 236 -24.61 11.28 -5.96
C VAL A 236 -24.64 11.06 -4.45
N VAL A 237 -25.62 10.31 -3.94
CA VAL A 237 -25.70 10.00 -2.49
C VAL A 237 -24.48 9.20 -2.02
N LEU A 238 -23.99 8.25 -2.82
CA LEU A 238 -22.77 7.52 -2.49
C LEU A 238 -21.56 8.46 -2.43
N HIS A 239 -21.42 9.34 -3.41
CA HIS A 239 -20.32 10.31 -3.44
C HIS A 239 -20.33 11.22 -2.21
N GLU A 240 -21.50 11.80 -1.86
CA GLU A 240 -21.67 12.63 -0.66
C GLU A 240 -21.30 11.85 0.62
N GLN A 241 -21.74 10.59 0.73
CA GLN A 241 -21.42 9.76 1.89
C GLN A 241 -19.94 9.42 1.99
N VAL A 242 -19.27 9.13 0.87
CA VAL A 242 -17.83 8.86 0.87
C VAL A 242 -17.05 10.13 1.21
N ASP A 243 -17.48 11.30 0.73
CA ASP A 243 -16.87 12.59 1.07
C ASP A 243 -17.01 12.91 2.56
N ASP A 244 -18.19 12.68 3.15
CA ASP A 244 -18.39 12.84 4.61
C ASP A 244 -17.47 11.90 5.41
N ILE A 245 -17.34 10.64 4.98
CA ILE A 245 -16.45 9.66 5.62
C ILE A 245 -14.98 10.05 5.44
N ASN A 246 -14.59 10.56 4.27
CA ASN A 246 -13.25 11.06 3.99
C ASN A 246 -12.88 12.21 4.93
N GLU A 247 -13.78 13.16 5.18
CA GLU A 247 -13.53 14.27 6.11
C GLU A 247 -13.41 13.78 7.56
N VAL A 248 -14.26 12.85 8.01
CA VAL A 248 -14.10 12.24 9.35
C VAL A 248 -12.77 11.52 9.49
N PHE A 249 -12.40 10.70 8.48
CA PHE A 249 -11.13 9.99 8.46
C PHE A 249 -9.94 10.94 8.48
N LYS A 250 -9.98 12.01 7.68
CA LYS A 250 -8.95 13.05 7.63
C LYS A 250 -8.77 13.73 8.99
N ILE A 251 -9.86 14.08 9.68
CA ILE A 251 -9.80 14.66 11.03
C ILE A 251 -9.12 13.67 11.98
N ASN A 252 -9.62 12.44 12.07
CA ASN A 252 -9.07 11.41 12.95
C ASN A 252 -7.58 11.15 12.68
N MET A 253 -7.20 11.00 11.42
CA MET A 253 -5.81 10.76 11.02
C MET A 253 -4.91 11.97 11.31
N THR A 254 -5.42 13.18 11.15
CA THR A 254 -4.70 14.41 11.51
C THR A 254 -4.43 14.44 13.01
N ASP A 255 -5.45 14.23 13.83
CA ASP A 255 -5.32 14.20 15.29
C ASP A 255 -4.32 13.13 15.76
N MET A 256 -4.37 11.93 15.16
CA MET A 256 -3.42 10.85 15.46
C MET A 256 -1.98 11.21 15.08
N VAL A 257 -1.80 11.83 13.91
CA VAL A 257 -0.48 12.27 13.45
C VAL A 257 0.06 13.39 14.32
N GLU A 258 -0.75 14.41 14.61
CA GLU A 258 -0.37 15.54 15.45
C GLU A 258 0.00 15.10 16.87
N SER A 259 -0.84 14.24 17.49
CA SER A 259 -0.54 13.70 18.82
C SER A 259 0.76 12.90 18.85
N PHE A 260 1.03 12.08 17.83
CA PHE A 260 2.30 11.37 17.73
C PHE A 260 3.49 12.32 17.54
N LEU A 261 3.34 13.36 16.71
CA LEU A 261 4.40 14.35 16.51
C LEU A 261 4.70 15.13 17.79
N GLU A 262 3.69 15.60 18.52
CA GLU A 262 3.88 16.26 19.82
C GLU A 262 4.63 15.39 20.81
N ALA A 263 4.26 14.10 20.90
CA ALA A 263 4.96 13.14 21.74
C ALA A 263 6.41 12.94 21.28
N ALA A 264 6.64 12.78 19.98
CA ALA A 264 7.98 12.63 19.42
C ALA A 264 8.87 13.85 19.70
N GLN A 265 8.35 15.07 19.55
CA GLN A 265 9.06 16.31 19.86
C GLN A 265 9.45 16.39 21.34
N SER A 266 8.61 15.88 22.24
CA SER A 266 8.96 15.74 23.66
C SER A 266 10.16 14.80 23.87
N TYR A 267 10.22 13.67 23.17
CA TYR A 267 11.40 12.78 23.22
C TYR A 267 12.65 13.44 22.63
N PHE A 268 12.55 14.18 21.52
CA PHE A 268 13.68 14.92 20.98
C PHE A 268 14.16 16.03 21.92
N ALA A 269 13.25 16.70 22.64
CA ALA A 269 13.62 17.63 23.71
C ALA A 269 14.38 16.93 24.84
N GLN A 270 13.97 15.72 25.23
CA GLN A 270 14.71 14.91 26.20
C GLN A 270 16.11 14.53 25.71
N LEU A 271 16.28 14.20 24.41
CA LEU A 271 17.60 13.93 23.83
C LEU A 271 18.51 15.17 23.89
N ARG A 272 17.99 16.36 23.58
CA ARG A 272 18.73 17.63 23.70
C ARG A 272 19.10 17.94 25.15
N ASN A 273 18.22 17.62 26.11
CA ASN A 273 18.52 17.77 27.53
C ASN A 273 19.60 16.79 27.99
N ALA A 274 19.54 15.53 27.58
CA ALA A 274 20.57 14.54 27.89
C ALA A 274 21.94 14.95 27.33
N ASP A 275 21.98 15.53 26.12
CA ASP A 275 23.20 16.10 25.54
C ASP A 275 23.72 17.30 26.35
N ALA A 276 22.82 18.19 26.79
CA ALA A 276 23.18 19.32 27.65
C ALA A 276 23.79 18.87 28.99
N GLU A 277 23.16 17.90 29.65
CA GLU A 277 23.63 17.31 30.90
C GLU A 277 25.00 16.63 30.73
N TYR A 278 25.18 15.89 29.63
CA TYR A 278 26.47 15.29 29.28
C TYR A 278 27.55 16.36 29.07
N ASN A 279 27.25 17.41 28.32
CA ASN A 279 28.18 18.52 28.06
C ASN A 279 28.62 19.21 29.36
N ASP A 280 27.67 19.49 30.26
CA ASP A 280 27.94 20.08 31.58
C ASP A 280 28.78 19.15 32.47
N ASN A 281 28.53 17.84 32.41
CA ASN A 281 29.28 16.84 33.16
C ASN A 281 30.73 16.76 32.66
N ILE A 282 30.96 16.68 31.34
CA ILE A 282 32.31 16.69 30.76
C ILE A 282 33.03 17.98 31.11
N ASN A 283 32.38 19.14 31.04
CA ASN A 283 32.97 20.41 31.43
C ASN A 283 33.45 20.40 32.89
N THR A 284 32.62 19.85 33.79
CA THR A 284 32.94 19.72 35.22
C THR A 284 34.15 18.81 35.44
N ILE A 285 34.14 17.62 34.83
CA ILE A 285 35.24 16.65 34.93
C ILE A 285 36.54 17.24 34.37
N ALA A 286 36.50 17.81 33.16
CA ALA A 286 37.65 18.43 32.51
C ALA A 286 38.21 19.61 33.33
N THR A 287 37.34 20.48 33.87
CA THR A 287 37.76 21.61 34.72
C THR A 287 38.43 21.13 36.01
N ILE A 288 37.90 20.10 36.69
CA ILE A 288 38.52 19.52 37.89
C ILE A 288 39.89 18.94 37.53
N TYR A 289 39.97 18.21 36.42
CA TYR A 289 41.20 17.59 35.95
C TYR A 289 42.29 18.62 35.63
N ILE A 290 41.97 19.69 34.90
CA ILE A 290 42.91 20.80 34.59
C ILE A 290 43.41 21.46 35.88
N ASN A 291 42.50 21.75 36.83
CA ASN A 291 42.86 22.38 38.10
C ASN A 291 43.77 21.49 38.97
N SER A 292 43.75 20.16 38.78
CA SER A 292 44.60 19.23 39.52
C SER A 292 46.10 19.38 39.22
N PHE A 293 46.47 19.97 38.08
CA PHE A 293 47.86 20.21 37.69
C PHE A 293 48.49 21.46 38.35
N GLY A 294 47.67 22.32 38.98
CA GLY A 294 48.11 23.54 39.65
C GLY A 294 48.34 24.72 38.70
N THR A 295 48.05 25.94 39.17
CA THR A 295 47.98 27.17 38.35
C THR A 295 49.31 27.68 37.78
N ASN A 296 50.46 27.11 38.15
CA ASN A 296 51.79 27.71 37.93
C ASN A 296 52.84 26.76 37.31
N ASP A 297 52.46 25.57 36.83
CA ASP A 297 53.45 24.57 36.37
C ASP A 297 52.96 23.85 35.09
N GLU A 298 52.77 24.61 34.02
CA GLU A 298 52.36 24.12 32.67
C GLU A 298 53.20 22.94 32.17
N ASN A 299 54.45 22.84 32.63
CA ASN A 299 55.39 21.76 32.30
C ASN A 299 54.96 20.38 32.83
N LYS A 300 53.93 20.28 33.67
CA LYS A 300 53.38 19.01 34.19
C LYS A 300 52.15 18.52 33.45
N ILE A 301 51.55 19.34 32.58
CA ILE A 301 50.35 18.97 31.85
C ILE A 301 50.77 18.13 30.62
N PRO A 302 50.21 16.93 30.43
CA PRO A 302 50.49 16.14 29.23
C PRO A 302 50.11 16.90 27.95
N PRO A 303 50.90 16.80 26.86
CA PRO A 303 50.64 17.54 25.62
C PRO A 303 49.23 17.35 25.06
N HIS A 304 48.69 16.12 25.13
CA HIS A 304 47.34 15.83 24.66
C HIS A 304 46.25 16.55 25.47
N VAL A 305 46.47 16.84 26.75
CA VAL A 305 45.53 17.59 27.60
C VAL A 305 45.58 19.08 27.25
N LEU A 306 46.77 19.61 26.95
CA LEU A 306 46.92 21.01 26.49
C LEU A 306 46.22 21.26 25.16
N GLU A 307 46.26 20.30 24.23
CA GLU A 307 45.59 20.40 22.93
C GLU A 307 44.05 20.41 23.05
N ILE A 308 43.50 19.71 24.04
CA ILE A 308 42.05 19.55 24.21
C ILE A 308 41.47 20.64 25.12
N CYS A 309 42.20 21.04 26.15
CA CYS A 309 41.69 21.91 27.21
C CYS A 309 42.80 22.72 27.92
N GLY A 310 43.81 23.19 27.16
CA GLY A 310 44.94 23.95 27.67
C GLY A 310 44.57 25.25 28.41
N ASP A 311 43.44 25.86 28.07
CA ASP A 311 42.79 26.89 28.89
C ASP A 311 41.27 26.72 28.91
N LYS A 312 40.61 27.53 29.76
CA LYS A 312 39.15 27.48 29.94
C LYS A 312 38.39 27.89 28.68
N ASP A 313 38.95 28.77 27.85
CA ASP A 313 38.29 29.26 26.65
C ASP A 313 38.33 28.19 25.55
N LEU A 314 39.46 27.49 25.39
CA LEU A 314 39.63 26.36 24.50
C LEU A 314 38.69 25.20 24.87
N LEU A 315 38.61 24.83 26.16
CA LEU A 315 37.67 23.81 26.62
C LEU A 315 36.21 24.20 26.28
N THR A 316 35.84 25.45 26.54
CA THR A 316 34.49 25.95 26.26
C THR A 316 34.19 25.91 24.76
N ASN A 317 35.15 26.27 23.91
CA ASN A 317 35.00 26.23 22.46
C ASN A 317 34.86 24.80 21.93
N ASN A 318 35.65 23.85 22.44
CA ASN A 318 35.59 22.44 22.02
C ASN A 318 34.28 21.78 22.45
N LEU A 319 33.80 22.08 23.67
CA LEU A 319 32.48 21.64 24.16
C LEU A 319 31.33 22.21 23.33
N ALA A 320 31.41 23.48 22.95
CA ALA A 320 30.41 24.12 22.10
C ALA A 320 30.40 23.50 20.69
N ALA A 321 31.58 23.29 20.09
CA ALA A 321 31.70 22.67 18.77
C ALA A 321 31.14 21.24 18.74
N SER A 322 31.45 20.43 19.76
CA SER A 322 30.91 19.06 19.91
C SER A 322 29.37 19.09 20.03
N ARG A 323 28.85 19.94 20.90
CA ARG A 323 27.41 20.11 21.10
C ARG A 323 26.67 20.58 19.84
N ASP A 324 27.24 21.52 19.09
CA ASP A 324 26.63 21.99 17.84
C ASP A 324 26.48 20.85 16.82
N VAL A 325 27.47 19.96 16.71
CA VAL A 325 27.39 18.77 15.85
C VAL A 325 26.29 17.82 16.33
N HIS A 326 26.20 17.57 17.64
CA HIS A 326 25.18 16.68 18.21
C HIS A 326 23.77 17.22 17.95
N LEU A 327 23.53 18.51 18.23
CA LEU A 327 22.24 19.15 18.00
C LEU A 327 21.83 19.11 16.53
N GLN A 328 22.75 19.34 15.59
CA GLN A 328 22.44 19.20 14.15
C GLN A 328 21.96 17.79 13.78
N ILE A 329 22.52 16.74 14.38
CA ILE A 329 22.10 15.36 14.13
C ILE A 329 20.72 15.08 14.75
N ILE A 330 20.47 15.55 15.96
CA ILE A 330 19.17 15.40 16.65
C ILE A 330 18.08 16.16 15.88
N ASP A 331 18.31 17.43 15.56
CA ASP A 331 17.38 18.31 14.85
C ASP A 331 17.08 17.76 13.45
N GLY A 332 18.11 17.36 12.70
CA GLY A 332 17.94 16.76 11.38
C GLY A 332 17.13 15.46 11.42
N ARG A 333 17.22 14.69 12.51
CA ARG A 333 16.41 13.47 12.69
C ARG A 333 14.97 13.79 13.05
N GLU A 334 14.71 14.80 13.87
CA GLU A 334 13.38 15.32 14.18
C GLU A 334 12.68 15.85 12.92
N ASP A 335 13.34 16.76 12.20
CA ASP A 335 12.83 17.38 10.97
C ASP A 335 12.45 16.33 9.93
N ARG A 336 13.29 15.30 9.76
CA ARG A 336 13.01 14.20 8.84
C ARG A 336 11.77 13.41 9.25
N MET A 337 11.55 13.18 10.55
CA MET A 337 10.35 12.49 11.04
C MET A 337 9.11 13.34 10.77
N VAL A 338 9.13 14.59 11.23
CA VAL A 338 8.03 15.55 11.12
C VAL A 338 7.65 15.76 9.66
N GLY A 339 8.64 16.07 8.81
CA GLY A 339 8.43 16.37 7.41
C GLY A 339 7.88 15.17 6.63
N ARG A 340 8.39 13.96 6.88
CA ARG A 340 7.90 12.77 6.17
C ARG A 340 6.50 12.38 6.59
N LEU A 341 6.19 12.41 7.89
CA LEU A 341 4.87 12.01 8.36
C LEU A 341 3.78 13.00 7.91
N LYS A 342 4.05 14.31 7.97
CA LYS A 342 3.12 15.34 7.47
C LYS A 342 2.88 15.21 5.96
N ASN A 343 3.95 15.06 5.18
CA ASN A 343 3.86 14.88 3.72
C ASN A 343 3.10 13.60 3.35
N TRP A 344 3.32 12.51 4.10
CA TRP A 344 2.54 11.30 3.90
C TRP A 344 1.04 11.51 4.15
N LEU A 345 0.67 12.17 5.25
CA LEU A 345 -0.72 12.46 5.57
C LEU A 345 -1.38 13.31 4.48
N GLU A 346 -0.73 14.41 4.09
CA GLU A 346 -1.20 15.31 3.04
C GLU A 346 -1.46 14.55 1.73
N LYS A 347 -0.47 13.81 1.24
CA LYS A 347 -0.61 13.00 0.02
C LYS A 347 -1.66 11.92 0.12
N HIS A 348 -1.80 11.30 1.29
CA HIS A 348 -2.78 10.24 1.48
C HIS A 348 -4.21 10.81 1.40
N VAL A 349 -4.46 11.95 2.05
CA VAL A 349 -5.74 12.65 2.01
C VAL A 349 -6.06 13.16 0.62
N GLU A 350 -5.10 13.82 -0.05
CA GLU A 350 -5.27 14.29 -1.44
C GLU A 350 -5.64 13.14 -2.37
N LYS A 351 -4.95 12.01 -2.24
CA LYS A 351 -5.21 10.82 -3.03
C LYS A 351 -6.62 10.28 -2.82
N LEU A 352 -7.13 10.25 -1.59
CA LEU A 352 -8.50 9.79 -1.32
C LEU A 352 -9.56 10.67 -1.99
N ILE A 353 -9.34 11.99 -1.97
CA ILE A 353 -10.23 12.97 -2.61
C ILE A 353 -10.20 12.77 -4.14
N GLU A 354 -9.00 12.63 -4.72
CA GLU A 354 -8.83 12.40 -6.16
C GLU A 354 -9.48 11.09 -6.60
N GLU A 355 -9.21 9.98 -5.89
CA GLU A 355 -9.77 8.67 -6.21
C GLU A 355 -11.31 8.65 -6.13
N GLU A 356 -11.90 9.35 -5.15
CA GLU A 356 -13.36 9.43 -5.06
C GLU A 356 -13.97 10.31 -6.16
N SER A 357 -13.34 11.44 -6.50
CA SER A 357 -13.77 12.30 -7.61
C SER A 357 -13.71 11.56 -8.95
N GLU A 358 -12.62 10.84 -9.20
CA GLU A 358 -12.46 10.03 -10.40
C GLU A 358 -13.48 8.89 -10.47
N ARG A 359 -13.73 8.20 -9.35
CA ARG A 359 -14.75 7.16 -9.26
C ARG A 359 -16.13 7.72 -9.54
N HIS A 360 -16.50 8.83 -8.92
CA HIS A 360 -17.82 9.45 -9.11
C HIS A 360 -18.04 9.82 -10.57
N ARG A 361 -17.08 10.52 -11.19
CA ARG A 361 -17.15 10.89 -12.61
C ARG A 361 -17.28 9.66 -13.50
N SER A 362 -16.50 8.61 -13.22
CA SER A 362 -16.55 7.36 -13.99
C SER A 362 -17.92 6.67 -13.85
N GLY A 363 -18.50 6.64 -12.65
CA GLY A 363 -19.84 6.08 -12.41
C GLY A 363 -20.94 6.83 -13.15
N VAL A 364 -20.91 8.17 -13.13
CA VAL A 364 -21.87 9.01 -13.87
C VAL A 364 -21.77 8.79 -15.39
N LEU A 365 -20.55 8.67 -15.91
CA LEU A 365 -20.32 8.38 -17.33
C LEU A 365 -20.82 6.98 -17.71
N GLU A 366 -20.54 5.97 -16.88
CA GLU A 366 -21.00 4.60 -17.11
C GLU A 366 -22.53 4.53 -17.15
N ILE A 367 -23.22 5.15 -16.18
CA ILE A 367 -24.68 5.20 -16.12
C ILE A 367 -25.26 5.87 -17.37
N SER A 368 -24.71 7.03 -17.75
CA SER A 368 -25.19 7.79 -18.90
C SER A 368 -25.00 7.02 -20.20
N HIS A 369 -23.78 6.54 -20.47
CA HIS A 369 -23.46 5.78 -21.67
C HIS A 369 -24.28 4.50 -21.79
N PHE A 370 -24.46 3.78 -20.67
CA PHE A 370 -25.25 2.55 -20.67
C PHE A 370 -26.71 2.80 -21.09
N LEU A 371 -27.34 3.84 -20.53
CA LEU A 371 -28.76 4.13 -20.79
C LEU A 371 -28.98 4.81 -22.14
N GLU A 372 -28.05 5.64 -22.60
CA GLU A 372 -28.03 6.17 -23.97
C GLU A 372 -27.99 5.03 -25.00
N PHE A 373 -27.10 4.05 -24.80
CA PHE A 373 -27.03 2.88 -25.67
C PHE A 373 -28.36 2.09 -25.70
N GLN A 374 -29.07 1.98 -24.57
CA GLN A 374 -30.40 1.34 -24.56
C GLN A 374 -31.45 2.11 -25.37
N ARG A 375 -31.39 3.44 -25.36
CA ARG A 375 -32.30 4.29 -26.16
C ARG A 375 -31.99 4.17 -27.63
N GLU A 376 -30.72 4.30 -28.02
CA GLU A 376 -30.28 4.19 -29.41
C GLU A 376 -30.67 2.85 -30.04
N GLU A 377 -30.55 1.75 -29.30
CA GLU A 377 -30.94 0.43 -29.78
C GLU A 377 -32.46 0.31 -29.99
N PHE A 378 -33.25 0.96 -29.14
CA PHE A 378 -34.70 1.00 -29.28
C PHE A 378 -35.13 1.90 -30.46
N ASP A 379 -34.51 3.06 -30.61
CA ASP A 379 -34.76 3.97 -31.72
C ASP A 379 -34.41 3.33 -33.08
N ALA A 380 -33.32 2.56 -33.13
CA ALA A 380 -32.95 1.78 -34.32
C ALA A 380 -34.04 0.75 -34.71
N LEU A 381 -34.70 0.14 -33.73
CA LEU A 381 -35.81 -0.79 -33.96
C LEU A 381 -37.07 -0.08 -34.48
N GLN A 382 -37.33 1.15 -34.01
CA GLN A 382 -38.41 2.00 -34.54
C GLN A 382 -38.11 2.46 -35.97
N LEU A 383 -36.87 2.80 -36.32
CA LEU A 383 -36.49 3.16 -37.69
C LEU A 383 -36.74 2.01 -38.69
N GLN A 384 -36.54 0.76 -38.30
CA GLN A 384 -36.88 -0.40 -39.13
C GLN A 384 -38.39 -0.53 -39.39
N ARG A 385 -39.23 -0.12 -38.42
CA ARG A 385 -40.68 -0.05 -38.61
C ARG A 385 -41.06 0.95 -39.70
N HIS A 386 -40.50 2.16 -39.65
CA HIS A 386 -40.76 3.19 -40.68
C HIS A 386 -40.38 2.73 -42.09
N LEU A 387 -39.31 1.93 -42.21
CA LEU A 387 -38.86 1.37 -43.49
C LEU A 387 -39.71 0.18 -43.97
N SER A 388 -40.34 -0.57 -43.05
CA SER A 388 -41.14 -1.77 -43.36
C SER A 388 -42.58 -1.44 -43.76
N ILE A 389 -43.09 -0.29 -43.31
CA ILE A 389 -44.33 0.30 -43.79
C ILE A 389 -43.99 0.98 -45.13
N GLY A 390 -44.15 0.28 -46.25
CA GLY A 390 -43.83 0.81 -47.58
C GLY A 390 -44.47 2.18 -47.84
N SER A 391 -43.65 3.12 -48.31
CA SER A 391 -43.97 4.50 -48.72
C SER A 391 -45.20 4.63 -49.63
N GLY A 392 -46.14 5.52 -49.28
CA GLY A 392 -47.23 5.88 -50.20
C GLY A 392 -48.06 7.10 -49.79
N ASP A 393 -48.27 7.34 -48.49
CA ASP A 393 -49.20 8.38 -48.05
C ASP A 393 -48.49 9.49 -47.26
N PRO A 394 -48.43 10.74 -47.79
CA PRO A 394 -47.82 11.88 -47.12
C PRO A 394 -48.42 12.17 -45.74
N ASP A 395 -49.70 11.84 -45.53
CA ASP A 395 -50.40 12.07 -44.27
C ASP A 395 -49.97 11.08 -43.17
N VAL A 396 -49.59 9.85 -43.54
CA VAL A 396 -49.05 8.85 -42.59
C VAL A 396 -47.63 9.23 -42.17
N ILE A 397 -46.84 9.84 -43.05
CA ILE A 397 -45.50 10.37 -42.72
C ILE A 397 -45.63 11.56 -41.77
N ALA A 398 -46.58 12.47 -42.00
CA ALA A 398 -46.82 13.62 -41.14
C ALA A 398 -47.32 13.23 -39.72
N ALA A 399 -48.08 12.13 -39.59
CA ALA A 399 -48.50 11.59 -38.30
C ALA A 399 -47.39 10.86 -37.53
N LEU A 400 -46.29 10.51 -38.20
CA LEU A 400 -45.14 9.82 -37.62
C LEU A 400 -44.02 10.77 -37.16
N GLU A 401 -44.06 12.05 -37.55
CA GLU A 401 -43.07 13.09 -37.19
C GLU A 401 -43.51 14.04 -36.06
N GLY A 402 -44.74 13.92 -35.56
CA GLY A 402 -45.27 14.64 -34.40
C GLY A 402 -45.40 13.74 -33.18
#